data_AF-A0A348TPK6-F1
#
_entry.id   AF-A0A348TPK6-F1
#
_cell.length_a   1.000
_cell.length_b   1.000
_cell.length_c   1.000
_cell.angle_alpha   90.00
_cell.angle_beta   90.00
_cell.angle_gamma   90.00
#
_symmetry.space_group_name_H-M   'P 1'
#
loop_
_entity.id
_entity.type
_entity.pdbx_description
1 polymer ?
#
loop_
_entity_poly.entity_id
_entity_poly.type
_entity_poly.pdbx_seq_one_letter_code
_entity_poly.pdbx_strand_id
1 'polypeptide(L)'
;MKKTNLLMTAIAIFGFATITMAQNVRAWGTYYTGTGQVWPNGEDRGSSCITDAAGNVYMVGFTSSNSDIATTGAHQTVHAGGPIVFGTGGYDAFLVKFNSSGVRQWATYYGGSQDDMG
;
A
#
# COMPACT_ATOMS: atom_id res chain seq x y z
N MET A 1 -16.34 -65.94 -43.84
CA MET A 1 -15.61 -64.93 -43.04
C MET A 1 -16.54 -64.43 -41.94
N LYS A 2 -16.24 -64.75 -40.67
CA LYS A 2 -17.06 -64.37 -39.50
C LYS A 2 -16.87 -62.88 -39.21
N LYS A 3 -17.97 -62.13 -39.08
CA LYS A 3 -17.96 -60.76 -38.58
C LYS A 3 -17.95 -60.81 -37.05
N THR A 4 -16.92 -60.25 -36.43
CA THR A 4 -16.83 -60.11 -34.98
C THR A 4 -17.07 -58.66 -34.64
N ASN A 5 -18.21 -58.38 -33.99
CA ASN A 5 -18.50 -57.06 -33.42
C ASN A 5 -17.67 -56.89 -32.15
N LEU A 6 -16.65 -56.04 -32.20
CA LEU A 6 -15.98 -55.57 -30.98
C LEU A 6 -16.72 -54.33 -30.49
N LEU A 7 -17.45 -54.45 -29.39
CA LEU A 7 -17.80 -53.29 -28.57
C LEU A 7 -16.49 -52.73 -28.02
N MET A 8 -16.05 -51.58 -28.53
CA MET A 8 -15.02 -50.78 -27.88
C MET A 8 -15.70 -49.88 -26.85
N THR A 9 -15.52 -50.25 -25.60
CA THR A 9 -15.86 -49.50 -24.39
C THR A 9 -15.31 -48.08 -24.51
N ALA A 10 -16.17 -47.08 -24.32
CA ALA A 10 -15.79 -45.68 -24.24
C ALA A 10 -14.95 -45.43 -22.98
N ILE A 11 -13.78 -44.82 -23.13
CA ILE A 11 -13.10 -44.09 -22.05
C ILE A 11 -13.02 -42.64 -22.52
N ALA A 12 -14.04 -41.85 -22.16
CA ALA A 12 -13.94 -40.41 -22.24
C ALA A 12 -13.08 -39.96 -21.05
N ILE A 13 -11.83 -39.59 -21.32
CA ILE A 13 -11.04 -38.81 -20.37
C ILE A 13 -11.66 -37.41 -20.38
N PHE A 14 -12.58 -37.16 -19.45
CA PHE A 14 -12.96 -35.79 -19.10
C PHE A 14 -11.74 -35.18 -18.42
N GLY A 15 -10.92 -34.49 -19.21
CA GLY A 15 -9.91 -33.60 -18.67
C GLY A 15 -10.62 -32.57 -17.81
N PHE A 16 -10.52 -32.71 -16.49
CA PHE A 16 -10.93 -31.67 -15.57
C PHE A 16 -9.96 -30.50 -15.75
N ALA A 17 -10.31 -29.56 -16.62
CA ALA A 17 -9.73 -28.23 -16.55
C ALA A 17 -10.26 -27.60 -15.27
N THR A 18 -9.46 -27.63 -14.20
CA THR A 18 -9.68 -26.75 -13.07
C THR A 18 -9.50 -25.32 -13.58
N ILE A 19 -10.61 -24.67 -13.94
CA ILE A 19 -10.65 -23.22 -14.03
C ILE A 19 -10.55 -22.75 -12.57
N THR A 20 -9.33 -22.46 -12.12
CA THR A 20 -9.14 -21.70 -10.90
C THR A 20 -9.72 -20.32 -11.19
N MET A 21 -10.98 -20.11 -10.83
CA MET A 21 -11.53 -18.77 -10.71
C MET A 21 -10.56 -18.06 -9.76
N ALA A 22 -9.79 -17.11 -10.26
CA ALA A 22 -8.87 -16.34 -9.45
C ALA A 22 -9.70 -15.77 -8.29
N GLN A 23 -9.58 -16.39 -7.12
CA GLN A 23 -10.15 -15.81 -5.94
C GLN A 23 -9.45 -14.47 -5.81
N ASN A 24 -10.22 -13.37 -5.73
CA ASN A 24 -9.70 -12.04 -5.46
C ASN A 24 -9.14 -12.02 -4.03
N VAL A 25 -8.03 -12.75 -3.82
CA VAL A 25 -7.31 -12.83 -2.57
C VAL A 25 -6.42 -11.61 -2.51
N ARG A 26 -6.60 -10.80 -1.48
CA ARG A 26 -5.74 -9.65 -1.20
C ARG A 26 -4.29 -10.13 -1.07
N ALA A 27 -3.44 -9.71 -2.00
CA ALA A 27 -2.01 -10.06 -1.98
C ALA A 27 -1.31 -9.49 -0.75
N TRP A 28 -1.60 -8.22 -0.43
CA TRP A 28 -1.19 -7.56 0.79
C TRP A 28 -2.02 -6.30 1.01
N GLY A 29 -1.83 -5.68 2.17
CA GLY A 29 -2.14 -4.27 2.36
C GLY A 29 -1.71 -3.84 3.74
N THR A 30 -1.36 -2.57 3.84
CA THR A 30 -0.85 -1.94 5.06
C THR A 30 -1.67 -0.69 5.36
N TYR A 31 -1.50 -0.17 6.56
CA TYR A 31 -1.76 1.24 6.83
C TYR A 31 -0.41 1.96 6.96
N TYR A 32 -0.40 3.27 6.76
CA TYR A 32 0.79 4.08 6.93
C TYR A 32 0.40 5.43 7.50
N THR A 33 0.82 5.63 8.75
CA THR A 33 0.46 6.75 9.62
C THR A 33 1.54 6.81 10.70
N GLY A 34 1.76 7.97 11.31
CA GLY A 34 2.72 8.10 12.39
C GLY A 34 2.12 7.70 13.73
N THR A 35 2.89 7.90 14.80
CA THR A 35 2.42 7.69 16.17
C THR A 35 2.45 8.99 16.96
N GLY A 36 1.68 9.03 18.06
CA GLY A 36 1.78 10.09 19.06
C GLY A 36 0.76 11.21 18.94
N GLN A 37 -0.05 11.24 17.88
CA GLN A 37 -1.12 12.24 17.75
C GLN A 37 -2.44 11.63 17.28
N VAL A 38 -3.51 12.00 17.99
CA VAL A 38 -4.88 11.52 17.76
C VAL A 38 -5.82 12.71 17.76
N TRP A 39 -6.92 12.63 17.00
CA TRP A 39 -7.97 13.65 17.03
C TRP A 39 -8.37 13.99 18.49
N PRO A 40 -8.53 15.29 18.84
CA PRO A 40 -8.44 16.46 17.99
C PRO A 40 -7.03 17.06 17.87
N ASN A 41 -5.98 16.41 18.34
CA ASN A 41 -4.62 16.95 18.36
C ASN A 41 -3.73 16.29 17.31
N GLY A 42 -4.31 15.76 16.23
CA GLY A 42 -3.58 14.99 15.25
C GLY A 42 -4.42 14.54 14.08
N GLU A 43 -3.85 14.65 12.88
CA GLU A 43 -4.44 14.11 11.67
C GLU A 43 -3.36 13.65 10.68
N ASP A 44 -3.54 12.43 10.17
CA ASP A 44 -2.75 11.84 9.10
C ASP A 44 -3.70 11.44 7.97
N ARG A 45 -3.43 11.90 6.75
CA ARG A 45 -4.23 11.55 5.56
C ARG A 45 -3.34 11.21 4.37
N GLY A 46 -3.71 10.15 3.66
CA GLY A 46 -3.17 9.89 2.32
C GLY A 46 -3.95 10.67 1.26
N SER A 47 -3.24 11.36 0.37
CA SER A 47 -3.83 12.16 -0.72
C SER A 47 -3.87 11.37 -2.04
N SER A 48 -2.82 10.62 -2.34
CA SER A 48 -2.66 9.94 -3.63
C SER A 48 -1.66 8.78 -3.55
N CYS A 49 -1.78 7.82 -4.48
CA CYS A 49 -0.79 6.78 -4.66
C CYS A 49 -0.61 6.42 -6.15
N ILE A 50 0.61 6.01 -6.51
CA ILE A 50 0.98 5.54 -7.85
C ILE A 50 1.86 4.30 -7.77
N THR A 51 2.00 3.59 -8.88
CA THR A 51 2.92 2.45 -9.01
C THR A 51 3.96 2.67 -10.10
N ASP A 52 5.14 2.07 -9.94
CA ASP A 52 6.12 1.94 -11.03
C ASP A 52 6.00 0.58 -11.75
N ALA A 53 6.77 0.40 -12.83
CA ALA A 53 6.76 -0.82 -13.64
C ALA A 53 7.25 -2.08 -12.89
N ALA A 54 7.97 -1.90 -11.77
CA ALA A 54 8.38 -3.01 -10.89
C ALA A 54 7.31 -3.32 -9.82
N GLY A 55 6.19 -2.60 -9.82
CA GLY A 55 5.09 -2.77 -8.87
C GLY A 55 5.37 -2.15 -7.50
N ASN A 56 6.39 -1.29 -7.36
CA ASN A 56 6.55 -0.52 -6.13
C ASN A 56 5.43 0.51 -6.04
N VAL A 57 4.93 0.75 -4.83
CA VAL A 57 3.89 1.74 -4.56
C VAL A 57 4.53 2.97 -3.94
N TYR A 58 4.13 4.14 -4.42
CA TYR A 58 4.46 5.42 -3.81
C TYR A 58 3.17 6.05 -3.33
N MET A 59 3.17 6.55 -2.10
CA MET A 59 2.02 7.24 -1.52
C MET A 59 2.47 8.57 -0.94
N VAL A 60 1.64 9.58 -1.17
CA VAL A 60 1.80 10.93 -0.60
C VAL A 60 0.60 11.26 0.26
N GLY A 61 0.81 12.23 1.13
CA GLY A 61 -0.21 12.73 2.01
C GLY A 61 0.38 13.78 2.94
N PHE A 62 -0.33 14.04 4.02
CA PHE A 62 0.13 14.92 5.07
C PHE A 62 -0.10 14.27 6.42
N THR A 63 0.72 14.66 7.37
CA THR A 63 0.78 14.07 8.69
C THR A 63 1.16 15.16 9.66
N SER A 64 0.52 15.13 10.82
CA SER A 64 0.94 15.94 11.95
C SER A 64 1.82 15.14 12.92
N SER A 65 1.90 13.82 12.73
CA SER A 65 2.67 12.93 13.57
C SER A 65 4.17 13.24 13.50
N ASN A 66 4.80 13.28 14.67
CA ASN A 66 6.23 13.60 14.81
C ASN A 66 7.14 12.35 14.73
N SER A 67 6.57 11.14 14.72
CA SER A 67 7.30 9.86 14.72
C SER A 67 6.72 8.84 13.75
N ASP A 68 7.54 7.85 13.41
CA ASP A 68 7.21 6.66 12.60
C ASP A 68 6.89 6.90 11.11
N ILE A 69 7.01 8.15 10.64
CA ILE A 69 6.96 8.47 9.21
C ILE A 69 8.33 8.21 8.58
N ALA A 70 9.32 9.08 8.84
CA ALA A 70 10.58 9.08 8.12
C ALA A 70 11.52 7.93 8.50
N THR A 71 12.29 7.46 7.51
CA THR A 71 13.36 6.47 7.70
C THR A 71 14.65 7.16 8.10
N THR A 72 15.54 6.47 8.84
CA THR A 72 16.87 6.99 9.17
C THR A 72 17.62 7.40 7.90
N GLY A 73 18.12 8.63 7.88
CA GLY A 73 18.85 9.19 6.72
C GLY A 73 17.95 9.66 5.56
N ALA A 74 16.64 9.75 5.76
CA ALA A 74 15.72 10.35 4.79
C ALA A 74 16.00 11.84 4.54
N HIS A 75 15.38 12.40 3.51
CA HIS A 75 15.53 13.82 3.13
C HIS A 75 15.19 14.76 4.30
N GLN A 76 14.08 14.50 4.97
CA GLN A 76 13.67 15.16 6.20
C GLN A 76 13.23 14.08 7.19
N THR A 77 14.00 13.95 8.27
CA THR A 77 13.79 12.93 9.31
C THR A 77 12.91 13.39 10.46
N VAL A 78 12.67 14.70 10.56
CA VAL A 78 11.92 15.33 11.65
C VAL A 78 10.83 16.20 11.07
N HIS A 79 9.61 16.05 11.58
CA HIS A 79 8.48 16.92 11.28
C HIS A 79 8.80 18.37 11.67
N ALA A 80 8.60 19.31 10.75
CA ALA A 80 8.89 20.73 10.91
C ALA A 80 7.63 21.58 11.16
N GLY A 81 6.45 21.05 10.83
CA GLY A 81 5.17 21.71 10.99
C GLY A 81 4.94 22.26 12.41
N GLY A 82 4.23 23.38 12.45
CA GLY A 82 3.94 24.12 13.68
C GLY A 82 3.01 23.39 14.67
N PRO A 83 2.63 24.04 15.78
CA PRO A 83 1.72 23.44 16.75
C PRO A 83 0.32 23.29 16.17
N ILE A 84 -0.29 22.14 16.45
CA ILE A 84 -1.68 21.83 16.09
C ILE A 84 -2.60 22.51 17.10
N VAL A 85 -3.63 23.18 16.61
CA VAL A 85 -4.62 23.86 17.45
C VAL A 85 -6.00 23.34 17.06
N PHE A 86 -6.64 22.58 17.97
CA PHE A 86 -7.99 21.99 17.77
C PHE A 86 -8.16 21.21 16.46
N GLY A 87 -7.13 20.49 16.03
CA GLY A 87 -7.18 19.61 14.86
C GLY A 87 -6.96 20.37 13.56
N THR A 88 -6.35 21.55 13.66
CA THR A 88 -5.98 22.39 12.52
C THR A 88 -4.53 22.81 12.65
N GLY A 89 -3.85 22.82 11.50
CA GLY A 89 -2.47 23.23 11.38
C GLY A 89 -1.46 22.20 11.85
N GLY A 90 -0.19 22.50 11.60
CA GLY A 90 0.94 21.71 12.06
C GLY A 90 1.15 20.44 11.24
N TYR A 91 0.96 20.51 9.92
CA TYR A 91 1.13 19.37 9.03
C TYR A 91 2.39 19.51 8.18
N ASP A 92 3.15 18.44 8.07
CA ASP A 92 4.11 18.26 6.97
C ASP A 92 3.54 17.27 5.94
N ALA A 93 3.93 17.45 4.69
CA ALA A 93 3.72 16.43 3.69
C ALA A 93 4.60 15.21 4.01
N PHE A 94 4.20 14.03 3.53
CA PHE A 94 5.06 12.86 3.53
C PHE A 94 5.09 12.21 2.16
N LEU A 95 6.19 11.52 1.89
CA LEU A 95 6.30 10.59 0.76
C LEU A 95 6.85 9.26 1.28
N VAL A 96 6.18 8.18 0.92
CA VAL A 96 6.59 6.81 1.26
C VAL A 96 6.66 5.93 0.02
N LYS A 97 7.65 5.02 -0.01
CA LYS A 97 7.76 3.96 -1.00
C LYS A 97 7.61 2.59 -0.34
N PHE A 98 6.78 1.73 -0.91
CA PHE A 98 6.67 0.30 -0.62
C PHE A 98 7.16 -0.52 -1.82
N ASN A 99 7.71 -1.71 -1.56
CA ASN A 99 7.94 -2.67 -2.64
C ASN A 99 6.63 -3.39 -3.04
N SER A 100 6.69 -4.20 -4.09
CA SER A 100 5.53 -4.95 -4.60
C SER A 100 4.93 -5.97 -3.60
N SER A 101 5.67 -6.30 -2.54
CA SER A 101 5.21 -7.14 -1.43
C SER A 101 4.64 -6.35 -0.25
N GLY A 102 4.55 -5.03 -0.35
CA GLY A 102 4.01 -4.16 0.70
C GLY A 102 4.99 -3.78 1.81
N VAL A 103 6.29 -4.05 1.65
CA VAL A 103 7.31 -3.69 2.64
C VAL A 103 7.78 -2.26 2.40
N ARG A 104 7.70 -1.40 3.42
CA ARG A 104 8.21 -0.01 3.37
C ARG A 104 9.71 -0.03 3.07
N GLN A 105 10.11 0.64 1.99
CA GLN A 105 11.51 0.78 1.58
C GLN A 105 12.14 2.01 2.22
N TRP A 106 11.43 3.13 2.16
CA TRP A 106 11.82 4.38 2.80
C TRP A 106 10.60 5.30 2.88
N ALA A 107 10.73 6.34 3.70
CA ALA A 107 9.80 7.45 3.75
C ALA A 107 10.49 8.70 4.29
N THR A 108 9.90 9.86 4.01
CA THR A 108 10.39 11.17 4.44
C THR A 108 9.23 12.08 4.77
N TYR A 109 9.47 13.02 5.69
CA TYR A 109 8.68 14.25 5.74
C TYR A 109 9.08 15.17 4.56
N TYR A 110 8.24 16.17 4.31
CA TYR A 110 8.53 17.26 3.41
C TYR A 110 7.72 18.48 3.85
N GLY A 111 8.40 19.49 4.39
CA GLY A 111 7.73 20.70 4.85
C GLY A 111 8.62 21.66 5.62
N GLY A 112 7.99 22.70 6.14
CA GLY A 112 8.60 23.75 6.96
C GLY A 112 7.75 24.06 8.18
N SER A 113 7.82 25.29 8.68
CA SER A 113 7.08 25.68 9.90
C SER A 113 5.57 25.90 9.70
N GLN A 114 5.07 25.70 8.48
CA GLN A 114 3.68 25.93 8.08
C GLN A 114 3.04 24.60 7.65
N ASP A 115 1.80 24.66 7.19
CA ASP A 115 1.12 23.48 6.68
C ASP A 115 1.57 23.15 5.27
N ASP A 116 2.13 21.96 5.11
CA ASP A 116 2.56 21.40 3.83
C ASP A 116 1.71 20.16 3.51
N MET A 117 1.14 20.15 2.30
CA MET A 117 0.20 19.11 1.85
C MET A 117 0.79 18.38 0.64
N GLY A 118 0.84 17.04 0.73
CA GLY A 118 1.35 16.15 -0.32
C GLY A 118 0.30 15.68 -1.31
#